data_AF-A0A2T6K8S6-F1
#
_entry.id   AF-A0A2T6K8S6-F1
#
_cell.length_a   1.000
_cell.length_b   1.000
_cell.length_c   1.000
_cell.angle_alpha   90.00
_cell.angle_beta   90.00
_cell.angle_gamma   90.00
#
_symmetry.space_group_name_H-M   'P 1'
#
loop_
_entity.id
_entity.type
_entity.pdbx_description
1 polymer ?
#
loop_
_entity_poly.entity_id
_entity_poly.type
_entity_poly.pdbx_seq_one_letter_code
_entity_poly.pdbx_strand_id
1 'polypeptide(L)'
;MKLGLTRDEVKLVPYDVEWKSEFDLVKQEIRNHTNIDGDHIQHIGSTAIVGIMAKPILDIVVGIDDIRNVEKIIITGFKKAGFLRLSVERPS
;
A
#
# COMPACT_ATOMS: atom_id res chain seq x y z
N MET A 1 7.95 12.20 9.39
CA MET A 1 8.88 11.36 8.61
C MET A 1 8.90 11.77 7.14
N LYS A 2 9.77 11.19 6.30
CA LYS A 2 9.65 11.27 4.84
C LYS A 2 9.49 9.86 4.26
N LEU A 3 8.31 9.54 3.77
CA LEU A 3 8.06 8.32 3.00
C LEU A 3 8.63 8.43 1.58
N GLY A 4 8.95 7.28 1.01
CA GLY A 4 9.49 7.14 -0.35
C GLY A 4 11.00 7.32 -0.43
N LEU A 5 11.53 6.90 -1.58
CA LEU A 5 12.92 7.02 -1.97
C LEU A 5 12.97 7.56 -3.40
N THR A 6 14.10 8.15 -3.78
CA THR A 6 14.33 8.51 -5.17
C THR A 6 14.52 7.24 -6.02
N ARG A 7 14.37 7.37 -7.34
CA ARG A 7 14.58 6.24 -8.26
C ARG A 7 16.02 5.74 -8.12
N ASP A 8 16.17 4.41 -8.06
CA ASP A 8 17.46 3.69 -7.91
C ASP A 8 18.18 3.89 -6.57
N GLU A 9 17.56 4.58 -5.60
CA GLU A 9 18.10 4.73 -4.25
C GLU A 9 17.77 3.51 -3.36
N VAL A 10 18.78 3.03 -2.64
CA VAL A 10 18.62 2.00 -1.60
C VAL A 10 19.09 2.58 -0.28
N LYS A 11 18.13 2.95 0.58
CA LYS A 11 18.40 3.50 1.91
C LYS A 11 17.49 2.86 2.95
N LEU A 12 18.10 2.40 4.04
CA LEU A 12 17.38 1.97 5.24
C LEU A 12 17.40 3.08 6.29
N VAL A 13 16.30 3.21 7.02
CA VAL A 13 16.17 4.11 8.16
C VAL A 13 15.72 3.33 9.40
N PRO A 14 16.00 3.83 10.62
CA PRO A 14 15.44 3.27 11.86
C PRO A 14 13.91 3.21 11.80
N TYR A 15 13.34 2.28 12.58
CA TYR A 15 11.89 2.20 12.73
C TYR A 15 11.32 3.55 13.16
N ASP A 16 10.25 3.96 12.50
CA ASP A 16 9.54 5.19 12.80
C ASP A 16 8.08 4.85 13.15
N VAL A 17 7.66 5.29 14.33
CA VAL A 17 6.32 5.04 14.88
C VAL A 17 5.21 5.61 14.00
N GLU A 18 5.53 6.63 13.20
CA GLU A 18 4.58 7.27 12.29
C GLU A 18 4.16 6.33 11.14
N TRP A 19 4.92 5.27 10.82
CA TRP A 19 4.53 4.31 9.77
C TRP A 19 3.15 3.70 9.99
N LYS A 20 2.80 3.43 11.26
CA LYS A 20 1.49 2.88 11.60
C LYS A 20 0.37 3.89 11.34
N SER A 21 0.55 5.15 11.74
CA SER A 21 -0.45 6.19 11.50
C SER A 21 -0.62 6.49 10.01
N GLU A 22 0.47 6.50 9.24
CA GLU A 22 0.41 6.68 7.79
C GLU A 22 -0.31 5.52 7.09
N PHE A 23 -0.06 4.28 7.52
CA PHE A 23 -0.85 3.14 7.04
C PHE A 23 -2.34 3.30 7.38
N ASP A 24 -2.68 3.68 8.61
CA ASP A 24 -4.07 3.86 9.04
C ASP A 24 -4.79 4.93 8.19
N LEU A 25 -4.10 6.02 7.81
CA LEU A 25 -4.62 7.03 6.88
C LEU A 25 -4.87 6.47 5.48
N VAL A 26 -3.87 5.77 4.91
CA VAL A 26 -3.99 5.17 3.57
C VAL A 26 -5.09 4.11 3.53
N LYS A 27 -5.24 3.32 4.59
CA LYS A 27 -6.31 2.32 4.74
C LYS A 27 -7.69 2.97 4.67
N GLN A 28 -7.89 4.12 5.33
CA GLN A 28 -9.16 4.86 5.25
C GLN A 28 -9.42 5.38 3.83
N GLU A 29 -8.40 5.93 3.16
CA GLU A 29 -8.55 6.40 1.78
C GLU A 29 -8.92 5.29 0.79
N ILE A 30 -8.29 4.12 0.92
CA ILE A 30 -8.64 2.94 0.12
C ILE A 30 -10.10 2.55 0.40
N ARG A 31 -10.49 2.42 1.67
CA ARG A 31 -11.85 2.03 2.06
C ARG A 31 -12.91 2.99 1.50
N ASN A 32 -12.70 4.30 1.65
CA ASN A 32 -13.63 5.34 1.23
C ASN A 32 -13.90 5.31 -0.28
N HIS A 33 -12.90 4.95 -1.09
CA HIS A 33 -13.00 5.00 -2.55
C HIS A 33 -13.31 3.64 -3.21
N THR A 34 -13.00 2.52 -2.55
CA THR A 34 -13.16 1.18 -3.10
C THR A 34 -14.31 0.38 -2.48
N ASN A 35 -14.82 0.81 -1.33
CA ASN A 35 -15.79 0.07 -0.51
C ASN A 35 -15.29 -1.32 -0.06
N ILE A 36 -13.97 -1.55 -0.07
CA ILE A 36 -13.37 -2.77 0.46
C ILE A 36 -13.40 -2.71 1.99
N ASP A 37 -13.70 -3.84 2.62
CA ASP A 37 -13.68 -3.95 4.08
C ASP A 37 -12.30 -3.60 4.64
N GLY A 38 -12.26 -2.84 5.74
CA GLY A 38 -11.02 -2.51 6.43
C GLY A 38 -10.26 -3.77 6.86
N ASP A 39 -10.95 -4.85 7.22
CA ASP A 39 -10.29 -6.09 7.64
C ASP A 39 -9.53 -6.79 6.49
N HIS A 40 -9.86 -6.46 5.24
CA HIS A 40 -9.14 -6.93 4.06
C HIS A 40 -7.92 -6.06 3.70
N ILE A 41 -7.68 -4.94 4.40
CA ILE A 41 -6.57 -4.01 4.13
C ILE A 41 -5.55 -4.11 5.28
N GLN A 42 -4.38 -4.66 4.98
CA GLN A 42 -3.37 -4.99 5.99
C GLN A 42 -2.00 -4.37 5.66
N HIS A 43 -1.31 -3.90 6.71
CA HIS A 43 0.07 -3.41 6.63
C HIS A 43 1.00 -4.61 6.66
N ILE A 44 1.82 -4.75 5.63
CA ILE A 44 2.82 -5.82 5.51
C ILE A 44 4.21 -5.22 5.27
N GLY A 45 5.20 -6.10 5.06
CA GLY A 45 6.57 -5.68 4.79
C GLY A 45 7.30 -5.19 6.03
N SER A 46 8.52 -4.69 5.84
CA SER A 46 9.39 -4.35 6.96
C SER A 46 8.89 -3.18 7.80
N THR A 47 8.17 -2.23 7.19
CA THR A 47 7.63 -1.05 7.91
C THR A 47 6.50 -1.40 8.87
N ALA A 48 5.90 -2.60 8.76
CA ALA A 48 4.89 -3.11 9.70
C ALA A 48 5.51 -3.72 10.98
N ILE A 49 6.82 -4.00 10.98
CA ILE A 49 7.50 -4.66 12.10
C ILE A 49 8.15 -3.60 12.99
N VAL A 50 7.70 -3.51 14.24
CA VAL A 50 8.25 -2.56 15.21
C VAL A 50 9.74 -2.85 15.48
N GLY A 51 10.57 -1.81 15.41
CA GLY A 51 11.97 -1.84 15.82
C GLY A 51 12.97 -2.31 14.77
N ILE A 52 12.55 -2.65 13.54
CA ILE A 52 13.49 -3.03 12.48
C ILE A 52 13.84 -1.85 11.57
N MET A 53 15.06 -1.87 11.04
CA MET A 53 15.49 -0.96 9.98
C MET A 53 14.78 -1.34 8.66
N ALA A 54 14.20 -0.36 7.98
CA ALA A 54 13.46 -0.59 6.74
C ALA A 54 13.67 0.53 5.72
N LYS A 55 13.35 0.27 4.45
CA LYS A 55 13.12 1.36 3.49
C LYS A 55 11.83 2.07 3.92
N PRO A 56 11.73 3.41 3.86
CA PRO A 56 10.55 4.14 4.27
C PRO A 56 9.43 4.05 3.22
N ILE A 57 9.00 2.82 2.89
CA ILE A 57 7.99 2.48 1.90
C ILE A 57 6.96 1.59 2.62
N LEU A 58 5.70 1.97 2.54
CA LEU A 58 4.61 1.17 3.11
C LEU A 58 4.18 0.12 2.10
N ASP A 59 4.20 -1.15 2.51
CA ASP A 59 3.65 -2.25 1.74
C ASP A 59 2.26 -2.57 2.28
N ILE A 60 1.25 -2.54 1.40
CA ILE A 60 -0.14 -2.77 1.76
C ILE A 60 -0.67 -3.91 0.91
N VAL A 61 -1.25 -4.92 1.57
CA VAL A 61 -2.00 -5.97 0.89
C VAL A 61 -3.48 -5.71 1.04
N VAL A 62 -4.21 -5.90 -0.06
CA VAL A 62 -5.67 -5.79 -0.09
C VAL A 62 -6.25 -7.12 -0.57
N GLY A 63 -7.02 -7.76 0.30
CA GLY A 63 -7.77 -8.98 0.00
C GLY A 63 -9.07 -8.69 -0.73
N ILE A 64 -9.44 -9.57 -1.66
CA ILE A 64 -10.71 -9.56 -2.37
C ILE A 64 -11.19 -11.00 -2.55
N ASP A 65 -12.50 -11.19 -2.59
CA ASP A 65 -13.09 -12.54 -2.59
C ASP A 65 -12.92 -13.27 -3.94
N ASP A 66 -13.03 -12.55 -5.06
CA ASP A 66 -12.80 -13.11 -6.40
C ASP A 66 -11.96 -12.17 -7.27
N ILE A 67 -10.69 -12.53 -7.47
CA ILE A 67 -9.73 -11.83 -8.33
C ILE A 67 -10.16 -11.77 -9.80
N ARG A 68 -10.98 -12.72 -10.28
CA ARG A 68 -11.47 -12.74 -11.67
C ARG A 68 -12.58 -11.71 -11.88
N ASN A 69 -13.23 -11.31 -10.79
CA ASN A 69 -14.27 -10.30 -10.75
C ASN A 69 -13.78 -9.01 -10.07
N VAL A 70 -12.50 -8.64 -10.23
CA VAL A 70 -12.07 -7.28 -9.87
C VAL A 70 -12.85 -6.30 -10.74
N GLU A 71 -13.90 -5.77 -10.15
CA GLU A 71 -14.80 -4.86 -10.82
C GLU A 71 -14.05 -3.58 -11.20
N LYS A 72 -14.44 -2.97 -12.32
CA LYS A 72 -13.93 -1.66 -12.75
C LYS A 72 -14.07 -0.61 -11.64
N ILE A 73 -15.05 -0.77 -10.74
CA ILE A 73 -15.26 0.12 -9.60
C ILE A 73 -14.10 0.10 -8.61
N ILE A 74 -13.54 -1.08 -8.31
CA ILE A 74 -12.39 -1.22 -7.40
C ILE A 74 -11.16 -0.53 -8.01
N ILE A 75 -10.87 -0.81 -9.29
CA ILE A 75 -9.74 -0.17 -10.00
C ILE A 75 -9.91 1.35 -10.04
N THR A 76 -11.13 1.83 -10.33
CA THR A 76 -11.43 3.27 -10.33
C THR A 76 -11.31 3.87 -8.94
N GLY A 77 -11.72 3.13 -7.90
CA GLY A 77 -11.58 3.52 -6.50
C GLY A 77 -10.13 3.70 -6.10
N PHE A 78 -9.26 2.74 -6.41
CA PHE A 78 -7.81 2.86 -6.18
C PHE A 78 -7.22 4.08 -6.90
N LYS A 79 -7.64 4.35 -8.14
CA LYS A 79 -7.21 5.55 -8.86
C LYS A 79 -7.63 6.84 -8.16
N LYS A 80 -8.86 6.90 -7.63
CA LYS A 80 -9.34 8.05 -6.85
C LYS A 80 -8.60 8.21 -5.52
N ALA A 81 -8.23 7.11 -4.87
CA ALA A 81 -7.36 7.08 -3.69
C ALA A 81 -5.87 7.37 -4.00
N GLY A 82 -5.52 7.73 -5.24
CA GLY A 82 -4.17 8.14 -5.63
C GLY A 82 -3.24 7.01 -6.10
N PHE A 83 -3.73 5.76 -6.19
CA PHE A 83 -2.94 4.63 -6.65
C PHE A 83 -2.92 4.53 -8.17
N LEU A 84 -1.72 4.35 -8.72
CA LEU A 84 -1.53 4.06 -10.14
C LEU A 84 -1.38 2.56 -10.35
N ARG A 85 -2.03 2.03 -11.39
CA ARG A 85 -1.86 0.65 -11.81
C ARG A 85 -0.49 0.50 -12.46
N LEU A 86 0.36 -0.33 -11.86
CA LEU A 86 1.61 -0.74 -12.51
C LEU A 86 1.29 -1.57 -13.76
N SER A 87 1.77 -1.12 -14.91
CA SER A 87 1.76 -1.92 -16.13
C SER A 87 3.02 -2.78 -16.15
N VAL A 88 2.85 -4.09 -16.14
CA VAL A 88 3.97 -5.04 -16.21
C VAL A 88 3.92 -5.71 -17.57
N GLU A 89 4.88 -5.42 -18.43
CA GLU A 89 5.17 -6.26 -19.59
C GLU A 89 5.86 -7.52 -19.08
N ARG A 90 5.15 -8.65 -19.12
CA ARG A 90 5.76 -9.94 -18.81
C ARG A 90 6.37 -10.48 -20.09
N PRO A 91 7.67 -10.87 -20.09
CA PRO A 91 8.23 -11.63 -21.20
C PRO A 91 7.39 -12.90 -21.41
N SER A 92 7.07 -13.19 -22.67
CA SER A 92 6.41 -14.43 -23.11
C SER A 92 7.24 -15.67 -22.80
#